data_AF-A0A7Z8YN83-F1
#
_entry.id   AF-A0A7Z8YN83-F1
#
_cell.length_a   1.000
_cell.length_b   1.000
_cell.length_c   1.000
_cell.angle_alpha   90.00
_cell.angle_beta   90.00
_cell.angle_gamma   90.00
#
_symmetry.space_group_name_H-M   'P 1'
#
loop_
_entity.id
_entity.type
_entity.pdbx_description
1 polymer ?
#
loop_
_entity_poly.entity_id
_entity_poly.type
_entity_poly.pdbx_seq_one_letter_code
_entity_poly.pdbx_strand_id
1 'polypeptide(L)'
;MENIIKTKGNKFNFAWIGILLVINVFILSPLAKHFVLIQSLRNSFVPLALFFLVIFEIIRFYKNKDKARLDALKISTEGITALIGPISKVGTIRWQDIQMVGVNPSMTDNSLIIKVKNPLDYIHKVNMDFQTKKKLRQYNAKFQTPIVIATDDLNIRPQALRDLIKKQIKL
;
A
#
# COMPACT_ATOMS: atom_id res chain seq x y z
N MET A 1 3.95 24.47 10.46
CA MET A 1 4.33 23.95 9.12
C MET A 1 3.52 22.71 8.86
N GLU A 2 2.77 22.65 7.76
CA GLU A 2 1.93 21.51 7.41
C GLU A 2 2.61 20.71 6.29
N ASN A 3 2.80 19.41 6.52
CA ASN A 3 3.37 18.51 5.52
C ASN A 3 2.32 17.46 5.12
N ILE A 4 1.97 17.42 3.84
CA ILE A 4 1.04 16.43 3.29
C ILE A 4 1.84 15.39 2.50
N ILE A 5 1.72 14.14 2.91
CA ILE A 5 2.36 13.00 2.27
C ILE A 5 1.31 12.28 1.43
N LYS A 6 1.64 12.15 0.15
CA LYS A 6 0.79 11.51 -0.85
C LYS A 6 1.14 10.04 -1.03
N THR A 7 0.21 9.28 -1.58
CA THR A 7 0.49 7.90 -2.00
C THR A 7 1.49 7.83 -3.16
N LYS A 8 2.26 6.73 -3.26
CA LYS A 8 3.03 6.38 -4.46
C LYS A 8 2.03 6.15 -5.59
N GLY A 9 2.21 6.87 -6.68
CA GLY A 9 1.51 6.53 -7.92
C GLY A 9 2.01 5.18 -8.43
N ASN A 10 1.09 4.34 -8.91
CA ASN A 10 1.46 3.08 -9.55
C ASN A 10 2.19 3.40 -10.86
N LYS A 11 3.48 3.07 -10.96
CA LYS A 11 4.22 3.16 -12.21
C LYS A 11 3.89 1.92 -13.03
N PHE A 12 2.92 2.04 -13.92
CA PHE A 12 2.60 0.97 -14.85
C PHE A 12 3.78 0.76 -15.80
N ASN A 13 4.38 -0.43 -15.76
CA ASN A 13 5.51 -0.74 -16.60
C ASN A 13 5.01 -1.43 -17.88
N PHE A 14 4.66 -0.62 -18.89
CA PHE A 14 4.26 -1.09 -20.22
C PHE A 14 5.30 -2.00 -20.89
N ALA A 15 6.56 -2.01 -20.43
CA ALA A 15 7.60 -2.85 -20.99
C ALA A 15 7.30 -4.35 -20.86
N TRP A 16 6.67 -4.79 -19.75
CA TRP A 16 6.34 -6.21 -19.56
C TRP A 16 5.23 -6.69 -20.51
N ILE A 17 4.27 -5.82 -20.82
CA ILE A 17 3.20 -6.11 -21.78
C ILE A 17 3.78 -6.19 -23.21
N GLY A 18 4.72 -5.30 -23.53
CA GLY A 18 5.47 -5.35 -24.79
C GLY A 18 6.26 -6.65 -24.94
N ILE A 19 6.99 -7.08 -23.89
CA ILE A 19 7.73 -8.35 -23.88
C ILE A 19 6.79 -9.55 -24.06
N LEU A 20 5.66 -9.59 -23.36
CA LEU A 20 4.65 -10.66 -23.51
C LEU A 20 4.04 -10.71 -24.92
N LEU A 21 3.76 -9.56 -25.53
CA LEU A 21 3.26 -9.48 -26.91
C LEU A 21 4.29 -9.97 -27.92
N VAL A 22 5.56 -9.58 -27.77
CA VAL A 22 6.65 -10.02 -28.65
C VAL A 22 6.86 -11.53 -28.52
N ILE A 23 6.89 -12.07 -27.30
CA ILE A 23 7.00 -13.52 -27.05
C ILE A 23 5.82 -14.26 -27.72
N ASN A 24 4.60 -13.75 -27.59
CA ASN A 24 3.42 -14.39 -28.18
C ASN A 24 3.50 -14.43 -29.72
N VAL A 25 3.89 -13.32 -30.35
CA VAL A 25 4.05 -13.22 -31.82
C VAL A 25 5.18 -14.12 -32.33
N PHE A 26 6.29 -14.25 -31.60
CA PHE A 26 7.41 -15.10 -32.01
C PHE A 26 7.16 -16.60 -31.76
N ILE A 27 6.48 -16.99 -30.68
CA ILE A 27 6.15 -18.39 -30.37
C ILE A 27 5.04 -18.93 -31.29
N LEU A 28 4.09 -18.07 -31.70
CA LEU A 28 3.03 -18.43 -32.67
C LEU A 28 3.48 -18.32 -34.13
N SER A 29 4.74 -17.93 -34.38
CA SER A 29 5.28 -17.83 -35.73
C SER A 29 5.32 -19.20 -36.44
N PRO A 30 5.16 -19.24 -37.77
CA PRO A 30 4.94 -20.46 -38.53
C PRO A 30 6.10 -21.48 -38.53
N LEU A 31 7.23 -21.22 -37.86
CA LEU A 31 8.30 -22.21 -37.68
C LEU A 31 7.97 -23.27 -36.61
N ALA A 32 7.07 -23.01 -35.67
CA ALA A 32 6.69 -23.95 -34.60
C ALA A 32 5.68 -25.04 -35.05
N LYS A 33 5.41 -25.13 -36.36
CA LYS A 33 4.34 -25.93 -36.98
C LYS A 33 4.52 -27.45 -36.97
N HIS A 34 5.67 -27.98 -36.52
CA HIS A 34 6.00 -29.41 -36.66
C HIS A 34 5.49 -30.35 -35.53
N PHE A 35 4.77 -29.85 -34.52
CA PHE A 35 4.21 -30.67 -33.43
C PHE A 35 2.67 -30.67 -33.50
N VAL A 36 2.07 -31.64 -34.19
CA VAL A 36 0.67 -31.56 -34.67
C VAL A 36 -0.38 -31.92 -33.61
N LEU A 37 -0.08 -32.76 -32.61
CA LEU A 37 -1.11 -33.29 -31.71
C LEU A 37 -1.42 -32.40 -30.47
N ILE A 38 -0.50 -31.50 -30.09
CA ILE A 38 -0.68 -30.54 -28.97
C ILE A 38 -1.21 -29.19 -29.49
N GLN A 39 -1.22 -28.97 -30.81
CA GLN A 39 -1.51 -27.67 -31.43
C GLN A 39 -2.96 -27.22 -31.35
N SER A 40 -3.94 -28.14 -31.36
CA SER A 40 -5.37 -27.76 -31.35
C SER A 40 -5.80 -27.10 -30.03
N LEU A 41 -5.34 -27.64 -28.88
CA LEU A 41 -5.58 -27.05 -27.57
C LEU A 41 -4.70 -25.80 -27.31
N ARG A 42 -3.46 -25.79 -27.83
CA ARG A 42 -2.50 -24.69 -27.65
C ARG A 42 -2.89 -23.43 -28.44
N ASN A 43 -3.44 -23.57 -29.65
CA ASN A 43 -3.69 -22.44 -30.54
C ASN A 43 -4.93 -21.60 -30.15
N SER A 44 -5.85 -22.13 -29.34
CA SER A 44 -7.01 -21.36 -28.85
C SER A 44 -6.88 -20.90 -27.39
N PHE A 45 -6.24 -21.67 -26.50
CA PHE A 45 -6.18 -21.31 -25.07
C PHE A 45 -5.09 -20.29 -24.74
N VAL A 46 -3.92 -20.35 -25.38
CA VAL A 46 -2.79 -19.45 -25.06
C VAL A 46 -3.10 -17.99 -25.42
N PRO A 47 -3.64 -17.67 -26.61
CA PRO A 47 -4.00 -16.29 -26.93
C PRO A 47 -5.09 -15.74 -26.01
N LEU A 48 -6.05 -16.58 -25.62
CA LEU A 48 -7.16 -16.21 -24.75
C LEU A 48 -6.67 -15.92 -23.31
N ALA A 49 -5.80 -16.76 -22.75
CA ALA A 49 -5.21 -16.54 -21.43
C ALA A 49 -4.35 -15.26 -21.39
N LEU A 50 -3.57 -15.00 -22.44
CA LEU A 50 -2.78 -13.76 -22.56
C LEU A 50 -3.67 -12.52 -22.69
N PHE A 51 -4.77 -12.62 -23.43
CA PHE A 51 -5.76 -11.56 -23.52
C PHE A 51 -6.37 -11.22 -22.15
N PHE A 52 -6.72 -12.24 -21.35
CA PHE A 52 -7.21 -12.04 -19.99
C PHE A 52 -6.15 -11.43 -19.06
N LEU A 53 -4.88 -11.80 -19.19
CA LEU A 53 -3.79 -11.17 -18.42
C LEU A 53 -3.61 -9.69 -18.77
N VAL A 54 -3.68 -9.33 -20.06
CA VAL A 54 -3.63 -7.94 -20.50
C VAL A 54 -4.82 -7.15 -19.96
N ILE A 55 -6.04 -7.69 -20.07
CA ILE A 55 -7.24 -7.06 -19.49
C ILE A 55 -7.09 -6.89 -17.98
N PHE A 56 -6.62 -7.91 -17.27
CA PHE A 56 -6.42 -7.85 -15.82
C PHE A 56 -5.43 -6.74 -15.42
N GLU A 57 -4.32 -6.62 -16.13
CA GLU A 57 -3.34 -5.55 -15.90
C GLU A 57 -3.90 -4.16 -16.25
N ILE A 58 -4.69 -4.04 -17.33
CA ILE A 58 -5.40 -2.79 -17.67
C ILE A 58 -6.40 -2.41 -16.56
N ILE A 59 -7.24 -3.34 -16.11
CA ILE A 59 -8.20 -3.10 -15.01
C ILE A 59 -7.45 -2.70 -13.73
N ARG A 60 -6.36 -3.41 -13.40
CA ARG A 60 -5.51 -3.10 -12.24
C ARG A 60 -4.88 -1.71 -12.36
N PHE A 61 -4.46 -1.31 -13.56
CA PHE A 61 -3.95 0.03 -13.82
C PHE A 61 -5.00 1.10 -13.58
N TYR A 62 -6.16 1.01 -14.23
CA TYR A 62 -7.24 1.99 -14.08
C TYR A 62 -7.73 2.08 -12.63
N LYS A 63 -7.93 0.94 -11.96
CA LYS A 63 -8.33 0.91 -10.54
C LYS A 63 -7.32 1.56 -9.59
N ASN A 64 -6.03 1.53 -9.93
CA ASN A 64 -4.96 2.09 -9.11
C ASN A 64 -4.50 3.48 -9.58
N LYS A 65 -4.94 3.94 -10.76
CA LYS A 65 -4.63 5.27 -11.29
C LYS A 65 -5.22 6.36 -10.40
N ASP A 66 -6.45 6.16 -9.92
CA ASP A 66 -7.14 7.12 -9.04
C ASP A 66 -6.59 7.10 -7.60
N LYS A 67 -5.90 6.02 -7.22
CA LYS A 67 -5.19 5.94 -5.94
C LYS A 67 -3.86 6.69 -5.95
N ALA A 68 -3.34 7.05 -7.12
CA ALA A 68 -2.09 7.75 -7.24
C ALA A 68 -2.26 9.20 -6.77
N ARG A 69 -1.39 9.64 -5.85
CA ARG A 69 -1.28 11.03 -5.38
C ARG A 69 -2.43 11.53 -4.49
N LEU A 70 -3.26 10.62 -3.96
CA LEU A 70 -4.19 10.98 -2.89
C LEU A 70 -3.40 11.36 -1.64
N ASP A 71 -3.89 12.37 -0.94
CA ASP A 71 -3.35 12.76 0.35
C ASP A 71 -3.59 11.61 1.33
N ALA A 72 -2.52 11.01 1.83
CA ALA A 72 -2.58 9.78 2.62
C ALA A 72 -2.32 10.06 4.10
N LEU A 73 -1.38 10.96 4.38
CA LEU A 73 -0.97 11.31 5.72
C LEU A 73 -0.72 12.81 5.79
N LYS A 74 -1.39 13.48 6.73
CA LYS A 74 -1.19 14.89 7.03
C LYS A 74 -0.45 15.02 8.36
N ILE A 75 0.67 15.74 8.35
CA ILE A 75 1.45 16.09 9.54
C ILE A 75 1.23 17.58 9.77
N SER A 76 0.50 17.93 10.83
CA SER A 76 0.18 19.30 11.20
C SER A 76 0.84 19.68 12.53
N THR A 77 0.63 20.93 12.95
CA THR A 77 1.07 21.40 14.28
C THR A 77 0.33 20.71 15.43
N GLU A 78 -0.85 20.17 15.20
CA GLU A 78 -1.63 19.48 16.24
C GLU A 78 -1.22 18.01 16.38
N GLY A 79 -0.80 17.38 15.30
CA GLY A 79 -0.51 15.95 15.29
C GLY A 79 -0.38 15.32 13.92
N ILE A 80 -0.60 14.01 13.89
CA ILE A 80 -0.60 13.19 12.68
C ILE A 80 -2.03 12.75 12.38
N THR A 81 -2.51 13.02 11.17
CA THR A 81 -3.82 12.60 10.70
C THR A 81 -3.66 11.67 9.52
N ALA A 82 -4.09 10.42 9.66
CA ALA A 82 -4.22 9.52 8.52
C ALA A 82 -5.50 9.89 7.75
N LEU A 83 -5.39 10.04 6.44
CA LEU A 83 -6.53 10.32 5.57
C LEU A 83 -7.05 9.04 4.91
N ILE A 84 -6.22 8.01 4.86
CA ILE A 84 -6.52 6.73 4.21
C ILE A 84 -6.21 5.58 5.19
N GLY A 85 -6.97 4.49 5.08
CA GLY A 85 -6.76 3.25 5.82
C GLY A 85 -7.49 3.18 7.16
N PRO A 86 -7.27 2.12 7.97
CA PRO A 86 -8.02 1.88 9.20
C PRO A 86 -7.85 3.00 10.25
N ILE A 87 -6.69 3.65 10.24
CA ILE A 87 -6.34 4.70 11.20
C ILE A 87 -7.02 6.04 10.85
N SER A 88 -7.52 6.23 9.64
CA SER A 88 -8.18 7.50 9.29
C SER A 88 -9.41 7.78 10.15
N LYS A 89 -10.09 6.74 10.63
CA LYS A 89 -11.23 6.82 11.55
C LYS A 89 -10.85 7.25 12.97
N VAL A 90 -9.56 7.16 13.33
CA VAL A 90 -9.03 7.59 14.64
C VAL A 90 -8.97 9.12 14.72
N GLY A 91 -8.91 9.79 13.56
CA GLY A 91 -8.73 11.24 13.48
C GLY A 91 -7.29 11.66 13.76
N THR A 92 -7.13 12.88 14.26
CA THR A 92 -5.81 13.46 14.56
C THR A 92 -5.22 12.86 15.83
N ILE A 93 -4.05 12.22 15.70
CA ILE A 93 -3.24 11.69 16.78
C ILE A 93 -2.33 12.82 17.26
N ARG A 94 -2.60 13.35 18.46
CA ARG A 94 -1.92 14.54 18.96
C ARG A 94 -0.47 14.26 19.33
N TRP A 95 0.40 15.24 19.14
CA TRP A 95 1.83 15.11 19.50
C TRP A 95 2.05 14.71 20.96
N GLN A 96 1.29 15.31 21.88
CA GLN A 96 1.36 15.04 23.33
C GLN A 96 1.08 13.59 23.72
N ASP A 97 0.33 12.86 22.88
CA ASP A 97 -0.06 11.49 23.14
C ASP A 97 0.95 10.48 22.58
N ILE A 98 1.88 10.94 21.73
CA ILE A 98 2.93 10.12 21.13
C ILE A 98 4.11 10.03 22.10
N GLN A 99 4.49 8.81 22.45
CA GLN A 99 5.63 8.53 23.31
C GLN A 99 6.90 8.25 22.48
N MET A 100 6.79 7.44 21.43
CA MET A 100 7.93 7.04 20.62
C MET A 100 7.52 6.69 19.20
N VAL A 101 8.40 6.91 18.24
CA VAL A 101 8.20 6.52 16.84
C VAL A 101 9.36 5.65 16.37
N GLY A 102 9.02 4.47 15.86
CA GLY A 102 9.95 3.45 15.38
C GLY A 102 9.57 2.94 13.99
N VAL A 103 10.55 2.36 13.30
CA VAL A 103 10.33 1.60 12.07
C VAL A 103 10.61 0.15 12.43
N ASN A 104 9.70 -0.77 12.08
CA ASN A 104 9.93 -2.19 12.32
C ASN A 104 10.60 -2.82 11.09
N PRO A 105 11.84 -3.31 11.19
CA PRO A 105 12.52 -3.94 10.06
C PRO A 105 12.08 -5.39 9.80
N SER A 106 11.36 -6.02 10.73
CA SER A 106 10.99 -7.45 10.63
C SER A 106 9.72 -7.74 9.81
N MET A 107 9.01 -6.70 9.36
CA MET A 107 7.90 -6.88 8.43
C MET A 107 8.38 -6.72 7.00
N THR A 108 7.97 -7.66 6.15
CA THR A 108 7.93 -7.50 4.68
C THR A 108 7.21 -6.22 4.25
N ASP A 109 6.36 -5.67 5.14
CA ASP A 109 5.64 -4.41 4.99
C ASP A 109 6.39 -3.30 5.72
N ASN A 110 6.89 -2.33 4.97
CA ASN A 110 7.52 -1.16 5.55
C ASN A 110 6.47 -0.38 6.35
N SER A 111 6.50 -0.49 7.67
CA SER A 111 5.51 0.14 8.55
C SER A 111 6.16 1.00 9.63
N LEU A 112 5.50 2.12 9.91
CA LEU A 112 5.85 3.03 10.98
C LEU A 112 5.01 2.70 12.21
N ILE A 113 5.67 2.41 13.32
CA ILE A 113 5.05 2.14 14.61
C ILE A 113 5.09 3.42 15.45
N ILE A 114 3.93 3.88 15.89
CA ILE A 114 3.79 5.04 16.75
C ILE A 114 3.32 4.56 18.12
N LYS A 115 4.20 4.51 19.11
CA LYS A 115 3.83 4.21 20.49
C LYS A 115 3.14 5.42 21.10
N VAL A 116 1.92 5.22 21.61
CA VAL A 116 1.12 6.23 22.28
C VAL A 116 1.06 5.96 23.79
N LYS A 117 0.89 7.01 24.59
CA LYS A 117 0.84 6.91 26.06
C LYS A 117 -0.35 6.06 26.55
N ASN A 118 -1.54 6.31 26.01
CA ASN A 118 -2.78 5.61 26.38
C ASN A 118 -3.39 4.86 25.20
N PRO A 119 -2.89 3.66 24.85
CA PRO A 119 -3.36 2.92 23.67
C PRO A 119 -4.85 2.54 23.73
N LEU A 120 -5.38 2.26 24.92
CA LEU A 120 -6.80 1.90 25.10
C LEU A 120 -7.74 3.06 24.76
N ASP A 121 -7.36 4.30 25.11
CA ASP A 121 -8.13 5.50 24.79
C ASP A 121 -8.33 5.62 23.28
N TYR A 122 -7.30 5.30 22.49
CA TYR A 122 -7.35 5.33 21.03
C TYR A 122 -8.21 4.22 20.42
N ILE A 123 -8.31 3.07 21.07
CA ILE A 123 -9.18 1.96 20.65
C ILE A 123 -10.64 2.26 20.98
N HIS A 124 -10.88 2.98 22.08
CA HIS A 124 -12.21 3.36 22.53
C HIS A 124 -12.69 4.71 21.95
N LYS A 125 -11.77 5.52 21.42
CA LYS A 125 -12.06 6.79 20.76
C LYS A 125 -12.89 6.56 19.51
N VAL A 126 -13.95 7.36 19.40
CA VAL A 126 -14.88 7.45 18.26
C VAL A 126 -15.66 6.15 18.02
N ASN A 127 -16.88 6.30 17.53
CA ASN A 127 -17.80 5.19 17.26
C ASN A 127 -17.35 4.41 16.01
N MET A 128 -16.16 3.79 16.09
CA MET A 128 -15.59 2.98 15.03
C MET A 128 -16.37 1.68 14.88
N ASP A 129 -16.44 1.21 13.64
CA ASP A 129 -16.94 -0.12 13.31
C ASP A 129 -16.15 -1.21 14.03
N PHE A 130 -16.83 -2.32 14.31
CA PHE A 130 -16.26 -3.48 14.99
C PHE A 130 -14.96 -3.98 14.35
N GLN A 131 -14.87 -3.97 13.01
CA GLN A 131 -13.69 -4.44 12.28
C GLN A 131 -12.47 -3.55 12.52
N THR A 132 -12.65 -2.21 12.50
CA THR A 132 -11.56 -1.28 12.83
C THR A 132 -11.09 -1.47 14.27
N LYS A 133 -12.00 -1.58 15.25
CA LYS A 133 -11.63 -1.85 16.66
C LYS A 133 -10.88 -3.16 16.82
N LYS A 134 -11.34 -4.23 16.16
CA LYS A 134 -10.66 -5.53 16.15
C LYS A 134 -9.23 -5.40 15.62
N LYS A 135 -9.03 -4.66 14.52
CA LYS A 135 -7.70 -4.43 13.93
C LYS A 135 -6.78 -3.62 14.84
N LEU A 136 -7.27 -2.55 15.46
CA LEU A 136 -6.49 -1.76 16.43
C LEU A 136 -6.09 -2.60 17.65
N ARG A 137 -6.97 -3.48 18.14
CA ARG A 137 -6.64 -4.43 19.22
C ARG A 137 -5.56 -5.42 18.81
N GLN A 138 -5.61 -5.94 17.58
CA GLN A 138 -4.57 -6.83 17.06
C GLN A 138 -3.21 -6.12 16.96
N TYR A 139 -3.20 -4.87 16.48
CA TYR A 139 -1.99 -4.05 16.46
C TYR A 139 -1.46 -3.79 17.87
N ASN A 140 -2.35 -3.47 18.81
CA ASN A 140 -1.95 -3.27 20.20
C ASN A 140 -1.35 -4.53 20.82
N ALA A 141 -1.94 -5.70 20.59
CA ALA A 141 -1.41 -6.96 21.09
C ALA A 141 -0.02 -7.30 20.49
N LYS A 142 0.17 -7.00 19.19
CA LYS A 142 1.42 -7.35 18.48
C LYS A 142 2.55 -6.34 18.70
N PHE A 143 2.23 -5.05 18.77
CA PHE A 143 3.22 -3.96 18.75
C PHE A 143 3.19 -3.08 20.00
N GLN A 144 2.34 -3.41 20.98
CA GLN A 144 2.08 -2.59 22.17
C GLN A 144 1.55 -1.19 21.83
N THR A 145 0.97 -1.02 20.63
CA THR A 145 0.31 0.21 20.21
C THR A 145 -0.75 -0.06 19.15
N PRO A 146 -1.91 0.61 19.19
CA PRO A 146 -2.94 0.51 18.15
C PRO A 146 -2.55 1.27 16.87
N ILE A 147 -1.58 2.18 16.92
CA ILE A 147 -1.24 3.05 15.78
C ILE A 147 -0.06 2.47 14.98
N VAL A 148 -0.38 1.90 13.81
CA VAL A 148 0.59 1.38 12.84
C VAL A 148 0.28 1.93 11.45
N ILE A 149 1.14 2.80 10.94
CA ILE A 149 0.99 3.42 9.63
C ILE A 149 1.76 2.57 8.61
N ALA A 150 1.04 1.95 7.68
CA ALA A 150 1.66 1.30 6.53
C ALA A 150 2.28 2.36 5.62
N THR A 151 3.53 2.17 5.21
CA THR A 151 4.27 3.14 4.39
C THR A 151 4.59 2.65 2.99
N ASP A 152 4.23 1.40 2.65
CA ASP A 152 4.45 0.83 1.33
C ASP A 152 3.82 1.68 0.24
N ASP A 153 2.60 2.13 0.49
CA ASP A 153 1.84 3.00 -0.41
C ASP A 153 2.20 4.48 -0.29
N LEU A 154 3.07 4.92 0.63
CA LEU A 154 3.42 6.35 0.80
C LEU A 154 4.60 6.74 -0.08
N ASN A 155 4.54 7.94 -0.70
CA ASN A 155 5.63 8.49 -1.51
C ASN A 155 6.79 9.06 -0.67
N ILE A 156 7.12 8.38 0.41
CA ILE A 156 8.23 8.68 1.30
C ILE A 156 8.77 7.37 1.87
N ARG A 157 10.09 7.29 2.07
CA ARG A 157 10.69 6.13 2.73
C ARG A 157 10.33 6.11 4.22
N PRO A 158 10.22 4.94 4.85
CA PRO A 158 9.84 4.81 6.26
C PRO A 158 10.80 5.56 7.20
N GLN A 159 12.10 5.51 6.91
CA GLN A 159 13.14 6.16 7.69
C GLN A 159 13.00 7.69 7.60
N ALA A 160 12.80 8.22 6.39
CA ALA A 160 12.60 9.66 6.19
C ALA A 160 11.32 10.15 6.89
N LEU A 161 10.24 9.35 6.84
CA LEU A 161 9.00 9.66 7.57
C LEU A 161 9.22 9.68 9.09
N ARG A 162 9.92 8.69 9.63
CA ARG A 162 10.29 8.65 11.05
C ARG A 162 11.07 9.90 11.45
N ASP A 163 12.04 10.32 10.64
CA ASP A 163 12.91 11.44 10.95
C ASP A 163 12.15 12.78 10.88
N LEU A 164 11.21 12.93 9.93
CA LEU A 164 10.28 14.07 9.89
C LEU A 164 9.43 14.15 11.15
N ILE A 165 8.86 13.03 11.60
CA ILE A 165 8.03 12.97 12.79
C ILE A 165 8.87 13.23 14.05
N LYS A 166 10.05 12.64 14.16
CA LYS A 166 10.97 12.90 15.28
C LYS A 166 11.37 14.36 15.41
N LYS A 167 11.50 15.08 14.28
CA LYS A 167 11.78 16.52 14.29
C LYS A 167 10.61 17.32 14.89
N GLN A 168 9.37 16.89 14.68
CA GLN A 168 8.18 17.53 15.27
C GLN A 168 7.99 17.20 16.76
N ILE A 169 8.36 16.00 17.20
CA ILE A 169 8.29 15.60 18.62
C ILE A 169 9.37 16.28 19.47
N LYS A 170 10.51 16.65 18.87
CA LYS A 170 11.63 17.36 19.53
C LYS A 170 11.45 18.89 19.56
N LEU A 171 10.25 19.38 19.29
CA LEU A 171 9.85 20.77 19.56
C LEU A 171 9.13 20.85 20.90
#